data_AF-A0A847DH83-F1
#
_entry.id   AF-A0A847DH83-F1
#
_cell.length_a   1.000
_cell.length_b   1.000
_cell.length_c   1.000
_cell.angle_alpha   90.00
_cell.angle_beta   90.00
_cell.angle_gamma   90.00
#
_symmetry.space_group_name_H-M   'P 1'
#
loop_
_entity.id
_entity.type
_entity.pdbx_description
1 polymer ?
#
loop_
_entity_poly.entity_id
_entity_poly.type
_entity_poly.pdbx_seq_one_letter_code
_entity_poly.pdbx_strand_id
1 'polypeptide(L)'
;MPQTALDLGLKDVYMPDYYKNAGELSRTERKMRTKAREMLLSISKKDDIQTVKNAREHILKSINAGDKRKELFKKYKKELTDSKNDDRFNAQKVIEAGYIYFTRLMKSHSGDISLALASYNAGQHRVKEYGGLPPFRETIGFRNTILQYYNEYLEELKN
;
A
#
# COMPACT_ATOMS: atom_id res chain seq x y z
N MET A 1 -6.21 -1.25 -5.23
CA MET A 1 -6.54 -0.14 -4.32
C MET A 1 -7.19 0.98 -5.13
N PRO A 2 -8.37 1.51 -4.75
CA PRO A 2 -9.11 2.52 -5.54
C PRO A 2 -8.33 3.83 -5.74
N GLN A 3 -7.79 4.40 -4.67
CA GLN A 3 -7.07 5.68 -4.76
C GLN A 3 -5.87 5.58 -5.70
N THR A 4 -5.09 4.50 -5.60
CA THR A 4 -3.96 4.25 -6.51
C THR A 4 -4.40 4.17 -7.97
N ALA A 5 -5.54 3.55 -8.27
CA ALA A 5 -6.06 3.49 -9.63
C ALA A 5 -6.41 4.89 -10.17
N LEU A 6 -7.06 5.72 -9.34
CA LEU A 6 -7.35 7.12 -9.67
C LEU A 6 -6.07 7.93 -9.88
N ASP A 7 -5.06 7.75 -9.01
CA ASP A 7 -3.76 8.45 -9.11
C ASP A 7 -2.99 8.06 -10.39
N LEU A 8 -3.23 6.85 -10.90
CA LEU A 8 -2.71 6.34 -12.17
C LEU A 8 -3.51 6.82 -13.39
N GLY A 9 -4.63 7.52 -13.19
CA GLY A 9 -5.45 8.10 -14.26
C GLY A 9 -6.64 7.26 -14.70
N LEU A 10 -6.94 6.15 -14.01
CA LEU A 10 -8.19 5.41 -14.23
C LEU A 10 -9.37 6.25 -13.76
N LYS A 11 -10.49 6.22 -14.49
CA LYS A 11 -11.60 7.17 -14.28
C LYS A 11 -12.79 6.49 -13.60
N ASP A 12 -13.16 5.31 -14.09
CA ASP A 12 -14.28 4.56 -13.56
C ASP A 12 -13.77 3.59 -12.48
N VAL A 13 -13.68 4.06 -11.24
CA VAL A 13 -13.17 3.28 -10.11
C VAL A 13 -14.21 3.24 -9.01
N TYR A 14 -14.70 2.05 -8.70
CA TYR A 14 -15.66 1.84 -7.63
C TYR A 14 -15.02 2.13 -6.26
N MET A 15 -15.41 3.26 -5.68
CA MET A 15 -14.93 3.77 -4.40
C MET A 15 -16.08 4.45 -3.62
N PRO A 16 -16.96 3.67 -2.96
CA PRO A 16 -18.05 4.22 -2.18
C PRO A 16 -17.53 4.98 -0.94
N ASP A 17 -18.32 5.92 -0.40
CA ASP A 17 -17.88 6.78 0.73
C ASP A 17 -17.43 5.99 1.95
N TYR A 18 -18.08 4.86 2.23
CA TYR A 18 -17.69 4.00 3.35
C TYR A 18 -16.29 3.38 3.18
N TYR A 19 -15.73 3.33 1.96
CA TYR A 19 -14.35 2.90 1.73
C TYR A 19 -13.35 3.88 2.38
N LYS A 20 -13.62 5.19 2.31
CA LYS A 20 -12.81 6.21 2.98
C LYS A 20 -12.88 6.02 4.50
N ASN A 21 -14.07 5.75 5.04
CA ASN A 21 -14.27 5.45 6.46
C ASN A 21 -13.48 4.21 6.89
N ALA A 22 -13.40 3.16 6.06
CA ALA A 22 -12.55 2.00 6.33
C ALA A 22 -11.05 2.37 6.38
N GLY A 23 -10.61 3.30 5.53
CA GLY A 23 -9.28 3.89 5.58
C GLY A 23 -8.99 4.63 6.89
N GLU A 24 -9.94 5.43 7.38
CA GLU A 24 -9.84 6.14 8.66
C GLU A 24 -9.80 5.18 9.86
N LEU A 25 -10.64 4.13 9.84
CA LEU A 25 -10.59 3.07 10.85
C LEU A 25 -9.23 2.37 10.87
N SER A 26 -8.60 2.17 9.71
CA SER A 26 -7.23 1.63 9.62
C SER A 26 -6.19 2.53 10.31
N ARG A 27 -6.35 3.87 10.18
CA ARG A 27 -5.47 4.85 10.85
C ARG A 27 -5.72 4.83 12.36
N THR A 28 -6.99 4.78 12.78
CA THR A 28 -7.38 4.68 14.18
C THR A 28 -6.85 3.41 14.83
N GLU A 29 -7.04 2.25 14.18
CA GLU A 29 -6.52 0.95 14.63
C GLU A 29 -5.01 1.03 14.89
N ARG A 30 -4.23 1.50 13.91
CA ARG A 30 -2.78 1.65 14.05
C ARG A 30 -2.40 2.60 15.18
N LYS A 31 -3.01 3.79 15.23
CA LYS A 31 -2.71 4.81 16.26
C LYS A 31 -2.98 4.27 17.67
N MET A 32 -4.11 3.62 17.89
CA MET A 32 -4.47 3.07 19.19
C MET A 32 -3.57 1.89 19.57
N ARG A 33 -3.22 1.02 18.61
CA ARG A 33 -2.29 -0.08 18.83
C ARG A 33 -0.89 0.41 19.22
N THR A 34 -0.38 1.44 18.54
CA THR A 34 0.91 2.06 18.87
C THR A 34 0.89 2.65 20.27
N LYS A 35 -0.12 3.46 20.62
CA LYS A 35 -0.26 4.04 21.97
C LYS A 35 -0.30 2.98 23.07
N ALA A 36 -1.10 1.92 22.86
CA ALA A 36 -1.15 0.81 23.80
C ALA A 36 0.21 0.15 23.99
N ARG A 37 0.94 -0.09 22.89
CA ARG A 37 2.28 -0.70 22.93
C ARG A 37 3.27 0.19 23.68
N GLU A 38 3.29 1.48 23.39
CA GLU A 38 4.17 2.45 24.07
C GLU A 38 3.91 2.46 25.58
N MET A 39 2.63 2.51 25.99
CA MET A 39 2.24 2.45 27.40
C MET A 39 2.72 1.14 28.06
N LEU A 40 2.51 0.00 27.41
CA LEU A 40 2.95 -1.30 27.95
C LEU A 40 4.47 -1.40 28.09
N LEU A 41 5.22 -0.82 27.15
CA LEU A 41 6.69 -0.79 27.20
C LEU A 41 7.23 0.16 28.27
N SER A 42 6.47 1.19 28.66
CA SER A 42 6.86 2.11 29.74
C SER A 42 6.64 1.58 31.15
N ILE A 43 5.99 0.43 31.31
CA ILE A 43 5.71 -0.14 32.64
C ILE A 43 7.03 -0.60 33.27
N SER A 44 7.46 0.10 34.32
CA SER A 44 8.73 -0.16 35.03
C SER A 44 8.54 -0.84 36.40
N LYS A 45 7.31 -0.91 36.93
CA LYS A 45 6.99 -1.54 38.23
C LYS A 45 5.73 -2.42 38.15
N LYS A 46 5.66 -3.43 39.01
CA LYS A 46 4.61 -4.47 39.05
C LYS A 46 3.19 -3.95 39.32
N ASP A 47 3.06 -2.72 39.86
CA ASP A 47 1.78 -2.13 40.31
C ASP A 47 1.32 -0.90 39.52
N ASP A 48 1.82 -0.68 38.29
CA ASP A 48 1.31 0.40 37.43
C ASP A 48 -0.04 0.04 36.77
N ILE A 49 -1.03 -0.23 37.63
CA ILE A 49 -2.37 -0.70 37.26
C ILE A 49 -3.09 0.34 36.38
N GLN A 50 -2.85 1.64 36.60
CA GLN A 50 -3.50 2.68 35.80
C GLN A 50 -2.98 2.72 34.37
N THR A 51 -1.67 2.59 34.17
CA THR A 51 -1.09 2.49 32.81
C THR A 51 -1.61 1.23 32.10
N VAL A 52 -1.72 0.10 32.82
CA VAL A 52 -2.32 -1.13 32.26
C VAL A 52 -3.78 -0.91 31.85
N LYS A 53 -4.59 -0.25 32.68
CA LYS A 53 -5.99 0.08 32.36
C LYS A 53 -6.09 0.97 31.12
N ASN A 54 -5.29 2.02 31.03
CA ASN A 54 -5.26 2.93 29.88
C ASN A 54 -4.81 2.20 28.59
N ALA A 55 -3.79 1.34 28.70
CA ALA A 55 -3.34 0.52 27.58
C ALA A 55 -4.45 -0.43 27.10
N ARG A 56 -5.18 -1.06 28.03
CA ARG A 56 -6.32 -1.93 27.71
C ARG A 56 -7.42 -1.17 26.97
N GLU A 57 -7.74 0.06 27.37
CA GLU A 57 -8.73 0.89 26.64
C GLU A 57 -8.29 1.16 25.20
N HIS A 58 -7.02 1.49 24.99
CA HIS A 58 -6.48 1.68 23.64
C HIS A 58 -6.51 0.38 22.82
N ILE A 59 -6.21 -0.77 23.43
CA ILE A 59 -6.35 -2.08 22.77
C ILE A 59 -7.80 -2.30 22.34
N LEU A 60 -8.77 -2.11 23.24
CA LEU A 60 -10.20 -2.30 22.92
C LEU A 60 -10.67 -1.38 21.79
N LYS A 61 -10.25 -0.09 21.81
CA LYS A 61 -10.53 0.86 20.71
C LYS A 61 -9.90 0.39 19.40
N SER A 62 -8.69 -0.16 19.43
CA SER A 62 -8.01 -0.68 18.23
C SER A 62 -8.72 -1.91 17.65
N ILE A 63 -9.18 -2.83 18.51
CA ILE A 63 -9.90 -4.05 18.11
C ILE A 63 -11.21 -3.67 17.45
N ASN A 64 -12.03 -2.83 18.10
CA ASN A 64 -13.31 -2.38 17.57
C ASN A 64 -13.16 -1.66 16.21
N ALA A 65 -12.14 -0.81 16.07
CA ALA A 65 -11.85 -0.16 14.78
C ALA A 65 -11.44 -1.19 13.71
N GLY A 66 -10.63 -2.17 14.08
CA GLY A 66 -10.21 -3.27 13.21
C GLY A 66 -11.37 -4.13 12.73
N ASP A 67 -12.32 -4.45 13.60
CA ASP A 67 -13.48 -5.28 13.24
C ASP A 67 -14.45 -4.54 12.32
N LYS A 68 -14.81 -3.29 12.65
CA LYS A 68 -15.60 -2.43 11.74
C LYS A 68 -14.93 -2.26 10.37
N ARG A 69 -13.61 -2.07 10.37
CA ARG A 69 -12.82 -1.98 9.12
C ARG A 69 -12.94 -3.26 8.29
N LYS A 70 -12.82 -4.44 8.91
CA LYS A 70 -12.96 -5.74 8.22
C LYS A 70 -14.35 -5.88 7.59
N GLU A 71 -15.40 -5.50 8.32
CA GLU A 71 -16.78 -5.54 7.81
C GLU A 71 -16.96 -4.65 6.58
N LEU A 72 -16.46 -3.42 6.62
CA LEU A 72 -16.51 -2.50 5.49
C LEU A 72 -15.72 -3.01 4.28
N PHE A 73 -14.53 -3.59 4.48
CA PHE A 73 -13.78 -4.19 3.37
C PHE A 73 -14.42 -5.46 2.83
N LYS A 74 -15.09 -6.26 3.69
CA LYS A 74 -15.88 -7.43 3.25
C LYS A 74 -17.06 -6.98 2.38
N LYS A 75 -17.79 -5.94 2.82
CA LYS A 75 -18.87 -5.31 2.04
C LYS A 75 -18.33 -4.78 0.71
N TYR A 76 -17.24 -4.02 0.73
CA TYR A 76 -16.57 -3.50 -0.45
C TYR A 76 -16.21 -4.59 -1.46
N LYS A 77 -15.60 -5.68 -0.99
CA LYS A 77 -15.21 -6.79 -1.86
C LYS A 77 -16.43 -7.42 -2.54
N LYS A 78 -17.53 -7.62 -1.79
CA LYS A 78 -18.77 -8.17 -2.34
C LYS A 78 -19.40 -7.23 -3.38
N GLU A 79 -19.53 -5.95 -3.06
CA GLU A 79 -20.12 -4.98 -4.00
C GLU A 79 -19.27 -4.79 -5.25
N LEU A 80 -17.94 -4.84 -5.12
CA LEU A 80 -17.01 -4.79 -6.25
C LEU A 80 -17.10 -6.03 -7.17
N THR A 81 -17.41 -7.21 -6.62
CA THR A 81 -17.62 -8.41 -7.44
C THR A 81 -18.99 -8.44 -8.10
N ASP A 82 -20.00 -7.85 -7.46
CA ASP A 82 -21.37 -7.82 -7.94
C ASP A 82 -21.60 -6.71 -8.99
N SER A 83 -20.89 -5.58 -8.86
CA SER A 83 -20.94 -4.45 -9.80
C SER A 83 -19.86 -4.58 -10.89
N LYS A 84 -20.28 -4.65 -12.16
CA LYS A 84 -19.39 -5.05 -13.27
C LYS A 84 -18.63 -3.94 -14.01
N ASN A 85 -18.69 -2.69 -13.59
CA ASN A 85 -17.94 -1.62 -14.26
C ASN A 85 -16.91 -1.02 -13.32
N ASP A 86 -15.65 -1.40 -13.55
CA ASP A 86 -14.48 -0.83 -12.89
C ASP A 86 -13.26 -0.96 -13.82
N ASP A 87 -12.59 0.16 -14.08
CA ASP A 87 -11.44 0.25 -14.96
C ASP A 87 -10.28 -0.64 -14.52
N ARG A 88 -10.18 -0.99 -13.23
CA ARG A 88 -9.16 -1.89 -12.70
C ARG A 88 -9.33 -3.33 -13.19
N PHE A 89 -10.48 -3.68 -13.74
CA PHE A 89 -10.73 -4.97 -14.39
C PHE A 89 -10.56 -4.93 -15.91
N ASN A 90 -10.27 -3.75 -16.48
CA ASN A 90 -9.94 -3.62 -17.90
C ASN A 90 -8.42 -3.68 -18.10
N ALA A 91 -7.94 -4.79 -18.65
CA ALA A 91 -6.50 -5.03 -18.84
C ALA A 91 -5.81 -3.93 -19.66
N GLN A 92 -6.43 -3.46 -20.75
CA GLN A 92 -5.86 -2.42 -21.60
C GLN A 92 -5.65 -1.12 -20.82
N LYS A 93 -6.67 -0.66 -20.08
CA LYS A 93 -6.59 0.57 -19.28
C LYS A 93 -5.52 0.46 -18.18
N VAL A 94 -5.44 -0.69 -17.50
CA VAL A 94 -4.45 -0.91 -16.43
C VAL A 94 -3.02 -0.94 -16.99
N ILE A 95 -2.80 -1.59 -18.13
CA ILE A 95 -1.49 -1.63 -18.80
C ILE A 95 -1.08 -0.23 -19.24
N GLU A 96 -1.97 0.52 -19.88
CA GLU A 96 -1.70 1.89 -20.33
C GLU A 96 -1.35 2.81 -19.15
N ALA A 97 -2.17 2.78 -18.09
CA ALA A 97 -1.93 3.58 -16.89
C ALA A 97 -0.60 3.23 -16.21
N GLY A 98 -0.28 1.93 -16.10
CA GLY A 98 0.99 1.44 -15.57
C GLY A 98 2.19 1.87 -16.42
N TYR A 99 2.09 1.78 -17.75
CA TYR A 99 3.12 2.21 -18.70
C TYR A 99 3.39 3.71 -18.62
N ILE A 100 2.34 4.54 -18.61
CA ILE A 100 2.46 6.00 -18.46
C ILE A 100 3.13 6.33 -17.14
N TYR A 101 2.71 5.71 -16.04
CA TYR A 101 3.30 5.94 -14.73
C TYR A 101 4.77 5.54 -14.69
N PHE A 102 5.12 4.36 -15.18
CA PHE A 102 6.51 3.90 -15.23
C PHE A 102 7.39 4.80 -16.10
N THR A 103 6.89 5.27 -17.24
CA THR A 103 7.60 6.23 -18.10
C THR A 103 7.91 7.53 -17.37
N ARG A 104 7.00 8.03 -16.52
CA ARG A 104 7.25 9.21 -15.67
C ARG A 104 8.35 8.95 -14.64
N LEU A 105 8.39 7.75 -14.06
CA LEU A 105 9.46 7.35 -13.12
C LEU A 105 10.82 7.23 -13.81
N MET A 106 10.87 6.65 -15.01
CA MET A 106 12.09 6.60 -15.81
C MET A 106 12.64 8.01 -16.06
N LYS A 107 11.76 8.97 -16.42
CA LYS A 107 12.17 10.37 -16.59
C LYS A 107 12.66 11.01 -15.29
N SER A 108 11.98 10.76 -14.16
CA SER A 108 12.38 11.35 -12.87
C SER A 108 13.70 10.80 -12.35
N HIS A 109 14.08 9.59 -12.76
CA HIS A 109 15.35 8.94 -12.41
C HIS A 109 16.38 8.99 -13.52
N SER A 110 16.26 9.93 -14.47
CA SER A 110 17.24 10.14 -15.54
C SER A 110 17.57 8.88 -16.36
N GLY A 111 16.58 8.00 -16.54
CA GLY A 111 16.73 6.75 -17.27
C GLY A 111 17.21 5.55 -16.44
N ASP A 112 17.48 5.70 -15.14
CA ASP A 112 17.85 4.58 -14.28
C ASP A 112 16.64 3.66 -14.03
N ILE A 113 16.61 2.55 -14.77
CA ILE A 113 15.57 1.52 -14.68
C ILE A 113 15.49 0.89 -13.29
N SER A 114 16.59 0.78 -12.57
CA SER A 114 16.61 0.18 -11.23
C SER A 114 15.89 1.08 -10.22
N LEU A 115 16.18 2.38 -10.25
CA LEU A 115 15.51 3.36 -9.38
C LEU A 115 14.06 3.59 -9.76
N ALA A 116 13.73 3.51 -11.06
CA ALA A 116 12.35 3.57 -11.55
C ALA A 116 11.54 2.35 -11.06
N LEU A 117 12.06 1.13 -11.18
CA LEU A 117 11.40 -0.09 -10.67
C LEU A 117 11.24 -0.06 -9.15
N ALA A 118 12.26 0.41 -8.43
CA ALA A 118 12.18 0.60 -6.99
C ALA A 118 11.10 1.61 -6.60
N SER A 119 11.00 2.72 -7.33
CA SER A 119 9.96 3.74 -7.11
C SER A 119 8.57 3.26 -7.49
N TYR A 120 8.47 2.37 -8.48
CA TYR A 120 7.20 1.78 -8.90
C TYR A 120 6.65 0.85 -7.81
N ASN A 121 7.51 0.03 -7.20
CA ASN A 121 7.12 -0.90 -6.13
C ASN A 121 6.99 -0.24 -4.75
N ALA A 122 8.02 0.50 -4.30
CA ALA A 122 8.07 1.06 -2.94
C ALA A 122 7.54 2.50 -2.84
N GLY A 123 7.33 3.17 -3.97
CA GLY A 123 7.00 4.59 -4.05
C GLY A 123 8.23 5.49 -4.12
N GLN A 124 8.14 6.56 -4.91
CA GLN A 124 9.22 7.56 -5.09
C GLN A 124 9.72 8.16 -3.76
N HIS A 125 8.82 8.36 -2.80
CA HIS A 125 9.18 8.91 -1.49
C HIS A 125 10.20 8.03 -0.76
N ARG A 126 10.08 6.71 -0.85
CA ARG A 126 11.02 5.77 -0.21
C ARG A 126 12.37 5.81 -0.90
N VAL A 127 12.41 5.81 -2.22
CA VAL A 127 13.67 5.94 -2.97
C VAL A 127 14.38 7.24 -2.62
N LYS A 128 13.64 8.35 -2.49
CA LYS A 128 14.17 9.64 -2.04
C LYS A 128 14.68 9.59 -0.59
N GLU A 129 13.91 9.00 0.33
CA GLU A 129 14.26 8.86 1.76
C GLU A 129 15.58 8.12 1.96
N TYR A 130 15.80 7.05 1.20
CA TYR A 130 17.03 6.25 1.28
C TYR A 130 18.17 6.75 0.36
N GLY A 131 17.93 7.78 -0.44
CA GLY A 131 18.92 8.30 -1.40
C GLY A 131 19.33 7.30 -2.49
N GLY A 132 18.45 6.35 -2.81
CA GLY A 132 18.77 5.24 -3.71
C GLY A 132 17.83 4.05 -3.50
N LEU A 133 18.31 2.83 -3.76
CA LEU A 133 17.51 1.63 -3.61
C LEU A 133 17.16 1.37 -2.12
N PRO A 134 15.88 1.35 -1.72
CA PRO A 134 15.51 1.05 -0.35
C PRO A 134 15.90 -0.40 0.01
N PRO A 135 16.40 -0.67 1.24
CA PRO A 135 16.82 -1.99 1.69
C PRO A 135 15.62 -2.89 2.05
N PHE A 136 14.56 -2.85 1.24
CA PHE A 136 13.38 -3.68 1.40
C PHE A 136 13.53 -4.93 0.53
N ARG A 137 13.51 -6.10 1.17
CA ARG A 137 13.64 -7.40 0.48
C ARG A 137 12.64 -7.55 -0.67
N GLU A 138 11.40 -7.10 -0.47
CA GLU A 138 10.35 -7.11 -1.51
C GLU A 138 10.75 -6.24 -2.71
N THR A 139 11.19 -5.01 -2.48
CA THR A 139 11.54 -4.05 -3.54
C THR A 139 12.76 -4.50 -4.33
N ILE A 140 13.80 -4.98 -3.64
CA ILE A 140 15.00 -5.53 -4.28
C ILE A 140 14.63 -6.76 -5.11
N GLY A 141 13.84 -7.67 -4.55
CA GLY A 141 13.34 -8.86 -5.25
C GLY A 141 12.56 -8.50 -6.51
N PHE A 142 11.57 -7.61 -6.39
CA PHE A 142 10.77 -7.12 -7.51
C PHE A 142 11.65 -6.54 -8.62
N ARG A 143 12.58 -5.64 -8.29
CA ARG A 143 13.52 -5.03 -9.26
C ARG A 143 14.32 -6.10 -10.00
N ASN A 144 14.85 -7.10 -9.28
CA ASN A 144 15.66 -8.15 -9.87
C ASN A 144 14.84 -9.05 -10.81
N THR A 145 13.65 -9.47 -10.39
CA THR A 145 12.76 -10.30 -11.22
C THR A 145 12.37 -9.59 -12.52
N ILE A 146 11.99 -8.31 -12.45
CA ILE A 146 11.59 -7.58 -13.67
C ILE A 146 12.76 -7.36 -14.62
N LEU A 147 13.96 -7.08 -14.11
CA LEU A 147 15.15 -6.95 -14.96
C LEU A 147 15.59 -8.27 -15.58
N GLN A 148 15.37 -9.39 -14.89
CA GLN A 148 15.56 -10.71 -15.48
C GLN A 148 14.64 -10.88 -16.71
N TYR A 149 13.32 -10.68 -16.55
CA TYR A 149 12.38 -10.76 -17.68
C TYR A 149 12.75 -9.80 -18.80
N TYR A 150 13.14 -8.57 -18.47
CA TYR A 150 13.56 -7.59 -19.46
C TYR A 150 14.76 -8.08 -20.30
N ASN A 151 15.76 -8.66 -19.66
CA ASN A 151 16.92 -9.21 -20.35
C ASN A 151 16.55 -10.42 -21.21
N GLU A 152 15.70 -11.32 -20.71
CA GLU A 152 15.19 -12.46 -21.48
C GLU A 152 14.48 -12.00 -22.76
N TYR A 153 13.58 -11.00 -22.66
CA TYR A 153 12.93 -10.40 -23.83
C TYR A 153 13.91 -9.76 -24.82
N LEU A 154 14.96 -9.10 -24.33
CA LEU A 154 15.98 -8.52 -25.21
C LEU A 154 16.77 -9.58 -25.98
N GLU A 155 17.01 -10.75 -25.39
CA GLU A 155 17.67 -11.85 -26.09
C GLU A 155 16.74 -12.51 -27.11
N GLU A 156 15.46 -12.68 -26.80
CA GLU A 156 14.48 -13.19 -27.76
C GLU A 156 14.35 -12.30 -29.00
N LEU A 157 14.36 -10.97 -28.82
CA LEU A 157 14.26 -10.02 -29.93
C LEU A 157 15.50 -9.97 -30.85
N LYS A 158 16.64 -10.53 -30.41
CA LYS A 158 17.85 -10.64 -31.23
C LYS A 158 17.86 -11.86 -32.14
N ASN A 159 16.98 -12.84 -31.87
CA ASN A 159 16.83 -14.07 -32.65
C ASN A 159 15.70 -13.93 -33.68
#